data_AF-A0A8J2SZ30-F1
#
_entry.id   AF-A0A8J2SZ30-F1
#
_cell.length_a   1.000
_cell.length_b   1.000
_cell.length_c   1.000
_cell.angle_alpha   90.00
_cell.angle_beta   90.00
_cell.angle_gamma   90.00
#
_symmetry.space_group_name_H-M   'P 1'
#
loop_
_entity.id
_entity.type
_entity.pdbx_description
1 polymer ?
#
loop_
_entity_poly.entity_id
_entity_poly.type
_entity_poly.pdbx_seq_one_letter_code
_entity_poly.pdbx_strand_id
1 'polypeptide(L)'
;MRAAALVVLALVDAFAPPQRAVGPSTILHGSKVGVYYGTEGQNTEAAADLLVELLNAKFDGIAGETSFPVDEIDGVEDLMDHELLLVGCPTWNTGADTERSGTDWDDLYYEDDGLPSLDFAGKKVAVFGCGDSVGYGGNFCDAIDELESVFASRNAQTGFGYMPASGYGHEDSKALRGDKFCGCPLDQVNEGDKTEARLSEWLDILAGEGFFGGDATAAPAPAPAAAAPAPAPAPAPAPASAPAPAAAAVGAAPEPAVVDAVRGLLPDVGADPAKPYILTNENLVQLLMVQHSRLQRALRKIQELEGGVLVVPAAAPVEAVQDDGEPPAKLDGGALATVRSVEVIVKDTPEGSAPIAHVELETSLPFVEGQCVSVLPPGNDEKGNPHKKRRLYTVASERGSQLALCVREVGVTSNFLHTIPKGSQLHLEGPMGKSMVLPADPKAGLVLIGTSTGAATFRGFLRRLYPANAAPTAGRGPIVVILGGATREAIPYVEEFEQAQERLGPGRFRLELALGGARVDDGSETTLPDKIKGLSLIAKEIMDRGGHTYVSGLRGMLKPCAAALDEFIDTKALKKEGRYHAEVY
;
A
#
# COMPACT_ATOMS: atom_id res chain seq x y z
N MET A 1 4.99 19.50 -63.05
CA MET A 1 4.60 19.86 -61.67
C MET A 1 3.12 19.59 -61.37
N ARG A 2 2.59 18.38 -61.66
CA ARG A 2 1.25 17.94 -61.21
C ARG A 2 1.18 16.44 -60.84
N ALA A 3 2.30 15.74 -60.80
CA ALA A 3 2.37 14.31 -60.43
C ALA A 3 3.03 14.05 -59.06
N ALA A 4 3.58 15.08 -58.40
CA ALA A 4 4.21 14.96 -57.08
C ALA A 4 3.25 15.24 -55.90
N ALA A 5 2.03 15.71 -56.18
CA ALA A 5 1.05 16.09 -55.14
C ALA A 5 0.07 14.96 -54.78
N LEU A 6 0.04 13.85 -55.53
CA LEU A 6 -0.90 12.74 -55.28
C LEU A 6 -0.32 11.55 -54.53
N VAL A 7 1.00 11.51 -54.29
CA VAL A 7 1.66 10.45 -53.49
C VAL A 7 1.85 10.87 -52.03
N VAL A 8 1.68 12.15 -51.71
CA VAL A 8 1.81 12.66 -50.32
C VAL A 8 0.50 12.52 -49.52
N LEU A 9 -0.65 12.32 -50.18
CA LEU A 9 -1.93 12.14 -49.48
C LEU A 9 -2.29 10.68 -49.14
N ALA A 10 -1.45 9.71 -49.50
CA ALA A 10 -1.72 8.28 -49.27
C ALA A 10 -0.72 7.60 -48.29
N LEU A 11 0.13 8.37 -47.63
CA LEU A 11 1.10 7.88 -46.64
C LEU A 11 0.89 8.46 -45.23
N VAL A 12 -0.15 9.27 -45.02
CA VAL A 12 -0.45 9.88 -43.71
C VAL A 12 -1.47 9.06 -42.89
N ASP A 13 -2.22 8.14 -43.52
CA ASP A 13 -3.19 7.28 -42.83
C ASP A 13 -2.64 5.91 -42.38
N ALA A 14 -1.33 5.65 -42.56
CA ALA A 14 -0.67 4.40 -42.15
C ALA A 14 0.11 4.49 -40.82
N PHE A 15 0.06 5.64 -40.15
CA PHE A 15 0.70 5.90 -38.84
C PHE A 15 -0.26 6.57 -37.84
N ALA A 16 -1.56 6.35 -37.99
CA ALA A 16 -2.48 6.58 -36.87
C ALA A 16 -2.26 5.44 -35.85
N PRO A 17 -1.99 5.73 -34.56
CA PRO A 17 -2.00 4.68 -33.54
C PRO A 17 -3.36 3.99 -33.57
N PRO A 18 -3.44 2.65 -33.40
CA PRO A 18 -4.72 1.98 -33.31
C PRO A 18 -5.51 2.64 -32.18
N GLN A 19 -6.72 3.12 -32.48
CA GLN A 19 -7.67 3.47 -31.44
C GLN A 19 -7.85 2.23 -30.57
N ARG A 20 -7.30 2.32 -29.37
CA ARG A 20 -7.29 1.25 -28.37
C ARG A 20 -8.75 0.98 -28.05
N ALA A 21 -9.22 -0.22 -28.35
CA ALA A 21 -10.42 -0.71 -27.70
C ALA A 21 -10.10 -0.77 -26.20
N VAL A 22 -10.75 0.12 -25.45
CA VAL A 22 -10.66 0.21 -23.99
C VAL A 22 -11.09 -1.14 -23.43
N GLY A 23 -10.14 -1.87 -22.84
CA GLY A 23 -10.47 -2.98 -21.95
C GLY A 23 -11.16 -2.41 -20.70
N PRO A 24 -12.04 -3.17 -20.02
CA PRO A 24 -12.73 -2.66 -18.85
C PRO A 24 -11.70 -2.25 -17.78
N SER A 25 -11.68 -0.96 -17.43
CA SER A 25 -10.88 -0.41 -16.35
C SER A 25 -11.32 -1.03 -15.01
N THR A 26 -10.34 -1.24 -14.11
CA THR A 26 -10.49 -2.01 -12.87
C THR A 26 -11.15 -1.21 -11.74
N ILE A 27 -11.42 0.08 -11.95
CA ILE A 27 -12.14 0.95 -11.03
C ILE A 27 -13.65 0.80 -11.30
N LEU A 28 -14.45 0.47 -10.28
CA LEU A 28 -15.90 0.35 -10.43
C LEU A 28 -16.52 1.68 -10.89
N HIS A 29 -17.04 1.70 -12.12
CA HIS A 29 -17.62 2.87 -12.78
C HIS A 29 -19.01 3.20 -12.20
N GLY A 30 -19.21 4.41 -11.67
CA GLY A 30 -20.54 4.90 -11.30
C GLY A 30 -20.62 6.13 -10.38
N SER A 31 -19.53 6.55 -9.72
CA SER A 31 -19.52 7.69 -8.80
C SER A 31 -19.31 9.04 -9.50
N LYS A 32 -19.97 10.09 -8.99
CA LYS A 32 -19.84 11.46 -9.52
C LYS A 32 -18.55 12.14 -9.04
N VAL A 33 -18.16 11.84 -7.80
CA VAL A 33 -16.97 12.40 -7.14
C VAL A 33 -15.88 11.34 -7.03
N GLY A 34 -14.66 11.68 -7.47
CA GLY A 34 -13.46 10.89 -7.23
C GLY A 34 -12.62 11.53 -6.13
N VAL A 35 -12.20 10.74 -5.14
CA VAL A 35 -11.28 11.16 -4.08
C VAL A 35 -9.93 10.55 -4.36
N TYR A 36 -8.96 11.34 -4.79
CA TYR A 36 -7.61 10.88 -5.15
C TYR A 36 -6.58 11.41 -4.17
N TYR A 37 -5.59 10.61 -3.80
CA TYR A 37 -4.56 11.07 -2.86
C TYR A 37 -3.18 10.49 -3.13
N GLY A 38 -2.14 11.28 -2.82
CA GLY A 38 -0.78 10.78 -2.63
C GLY A 38 -0.49 10.67 -1.13
N THR A 39 0.37 9.75 -0.71
CA THR A 39 0.79 9.62 0.70
C THR A 39 2.14 8.92 0.82
N GLU A 40 2.98 9.34 1.78
CA GLU A 40 4.19 8.61 2.20
C GLU A 40 4.01 7.95 3.59
N GLY A 41 3.11 8.50 4.43
CA GLY A 41 3.03 8.17 5.86
C GLY A 41 1.63 7.78 6.35
N GLN A 42 0.78 7.24 5.47
CA GLN A 42 -0.65 6.89 5.69
C GLN A 42 -1.59 8.02 6.18
N ASN A 43 -1.09 9.19 6.57
CA ASN A 43 -1.90 10.29 7.10
C ASN A 43 -2.90 10.86 6.07
N THR A 44 -2.44 11.07 4.83
CA THR A 44 -3.31 11.57 3.76
C THR A 44 -4.29 10.48 3.29
N GLU A 45 -3.88 9.21 3.26
CA GLU A 45 -4.78 8.06 3.05
C GLU A 45 -5.89 8.03 4.10
N ALA A 46 -5.54 8.15 5.40
CA ALA A 46 -6.53 8.14 6.47
C ALA A 46 -7.52 9.32 6.36
N ALA A 47 -7.05 10.50 5.94
CA ALA A 47 -7.92 11.64 5.65
C ALA A 47 -8.83 11.40 4.44
N ALA A 48 -8.30 10.79 3.37
CA ALA A 48 -9.03 10.50 2.14
C ALA A 48 -10.14 9.45 2.38
N ASP A 49 -9.84 8.39 3.13
CA ASP A 49 -10.82 7.37 3.52
C ASP A 49 -11.95 7.97 4.36
N LEU A 50 -11.60 8.78 5.36
CA LEU A 50 -12.59 9.47 6.19
C LEU A 50 -13.43 10.46 5.38
N LEU A 51 -12.82 11.15 4.41
CA LEU A 51 -13.52 12.05 3.50
C LEU A 51 -14.56 11.29 2.66
N VAL A 52 -14.25 10.10 2.14
CA VAL A 52 -15.22 9.25 1.42
C VAL A 52 -16.38 8.84 2.34
N GLU A 53 -16.10 8.42 3.56
CA GLU A 53 -17.14 8.06 4.54
C GLU A 53 -18.09 9.24 4.82
N LEU A 54 -17.53 10.42 5.12
CA LEU A 54 -18.30 11.63 5.41
C LEU A 54 -19.09 12.13 4.20
N LEU A 55 -18.50 12.06 3.01
CA LEU A 55 -19.12 12.49 1.76
C LEU A 55 -20.35 11.62 1.44
N ASN A 56 -20.22 10.30 1.55
CA ASN A 56 -21.33 9.37 1.34
C ASN A 56 -22.41 9.48 2.42
N ALA A 57 -22.02 9.77 3.68
CA ALA A 57 -22.96 10.01 4.76
C ALA A 57 -23.77 11.32 4.58
N LYS A 58 -23.16 12.38 4.04
CA LYS A 58 -23.79 13.69 3.88
C LYS A 58 -24.59 13.84 2.59
N PHE A 59 -24.17 13.18 1.51
CA PHE A 59 -24.69 13.45 0.17
C PHE A 59 -25.19 12.21 -0.58
N ASP A 60 -25.59 11.15 0.13
CA ASP A 60 -26.27 9.97 -0.42
C ASP A 60 -25.48 9.27 -1.55
N GLY A 61 -24.26 8.81 -1.23
CA GLY A 61 -23.50 7.93 -2.13
C GLY A 61 -22.95 8.57 -3.41
N ILE A 62 -22.69 9.88 -3.42
CA ILE A 62 -22.15 10.58 -4.61
C ILE A 62 -20.68 10.24 -4.91
N ALA A 63 -19.96 9.66 -3.95
CA ALA A 63 -18.65 9.05 -4.15
C ALA A 63 -18.74 7.52 -4.17
N GLY A 64 -17.70 6.89 -4.69
CA GLY A 64 -17.56 5.43 -4.67
C GLY A 64 -17.37 4.89 -3.25
N GLU A 65 -17.11 3.59 -3.15
CA GLU A 65 -16.87 2.93 -1.85
C GLU A 65 -15.48 3.21 -1.27
N THR A 66 -14.56 3.81 -2.05
CA THR A 66 -13.15 3.94 -1.68
C THR A 66 -12.51 5.22 -2.23
N SER A 67 -11.39 5.60 -1.62
CA SER A 67 -10.50 6.65 -2.11
C SER A 67 -9.40 6.01 -2.98
N PHE A 68 -8.85 6.77 -3.92
CA PHE A 68 -7.92 6.27 -4.94
C PHE A 68 -6.50 6.76 -4.67
N PRO A 69 -5.57 5.87 -4.27
CA PRO A 69 -4.16 6.21 -4.23
C PRO A 69 -3.68 6.48 -5.65
N VAL A 70 -3.03 7.64 -5.84
CA VAL A 70 -2.65 8.17 -7.16
C VAL A 70 -1.58 7.32 -7.84
N ASP A 71 -0.87 6.49 -7.08
CA ASP A 71 0.12 5.55 -7.59
C ASP A 71 -0.46 4.22 -8.07
N GLU A 72 -1.73 3.95 -7.75
CA GLU A 72 -2.45 2.76 -8.21
C GLU A 72 -3.34 3.04 -9.42
N ILE A 73 -3.38 4.29 -9.93
CA ILE A 73 -4.09 4.60 -11.17
C ILE A 73 -3.32 4.08 -12.38
N ASP A 74 -4.02 3.59 -13.39
CA ASP A 74 -3.43 3.04 -14.61
C ASP A 74 -2.79 4.15 -15.48
N GLY A 75 -3.30 5.38 -15.33
CA GLY A 75 -2.80 6.59 -15.97
C GLY A 75 -3.59 7.82 -15.50
N VAL A 76 -3.10 9.00 -15.87
CA VAL A 76 -3.76 10.28 -15.52
C VAL A 76 -5.17 10.39 -16.12
N GLU A 77 -5.48 9.61 -17.15
CA GLU A 77 -6.81 9.50 -17.74
C GLU A 77 -7.87 9.00 -16.75
N ASP A 78 -7.49 8.24 -15.73
CA ASP A 78 -8.43 7.74 -14.71
C ASP A 78 -9.07 8.89 -13.91
N LEU A 79 -8.41 10.05 -13.80
CA LEU A 79 -9.03 11.23 -13.18
C LEU A 79 -10.20 11.78 -14.01
N MET A 80 -10.27 11.47 -15.31
CA MET A 80 -11.34 11.96 -16.19
C MET A 80 -12.65 11.20 -16.03
N ASP A 81 -12.64 10.05 -15.34
CA ASP A 81 -13.84 9.24 -15.09
C ASP A 81 -14.80 9.91 -14.10
N HIS A 82 -14.33 10.85 -13.29
CA HIS A 82 -15.12 11.56 -12.30
C HIS A 82 -15.38 13.02 -12.70
N GLU A 83 -16.61 13.52 -12.51
CA GLU A 83 -16.97 14.92 -12.82
C GLU A 83 -16.32 15.92 -11.84
N LEU A 84 -16.23 15.49 -10.58
CA LEU A 84 -15.74 16.27 -9.46
C LEU A 84 -14.55 15.55 -8.83
N LEU A 85 -13.48 16.30 -8.56
CA LEU A 85 -12.24 15.76 -8.01
C LEU A 85 -11.94 16.38 -6.65
N LEU A 86 -11.82 15.54 -5.64
CA LEU A 86 -11.25 15.90 -4.34
C LEU A 86 -9.86 15.29 -4.29
N VAL A 87 -8.82 16.14 -4.32
CA VAL A 87 -7.43 15.68 -4.44
C VAL A 87 -6.63 15.99 -3.19
N GLY A 88 -5.84 15.03 -2.73
CA GLY A 88 -5.15 15.06 -1.44
C GLY A 88 -3.65 14.85 -1.53
N CYS A 89 -2.85 15.63 -0.82
CA CYS A 89 -1.40 15.39 -0.73
C CYS A 89 -0.82 15.72 0.66
N PRO A 90 0.27 15.05 1.09
CA PRO A 90 1.08 15.54 2.20
C PRO A 90 1.95 16.71 1.75
N THR A 91 2.60 17.39 2.70
CA THR A 91 3.77 18.25 2.45
C THR A 91 5.00 17.57 3.05
N TRP A 92 6.04 17.31 2.23
CA TRP A 92 7.31 16.75 2.69
C TRP A 92 8.51 17.63 2.32
N ASN A 93 8.59 18.11 1.09
CA ASN A 93 9.70 18.95 0.60
C ASN A 93 9.55 20.40 1.06
N THR A 94 9.61 20.59 2.38
CA THR A 94 9.51 21.86 3.11
C THR A 94 10.43 22.92 2.51
N GLY A 95 9.86 24.07 2.11
CA GLY A 95 10.60 25.18 1.52
C GLY A 95 10.90 25.03 0.02
N ALA A 96 10.55 23.90 -0.62
CA ALA A 96 10.73 23.73 -2.06
C ALA A 96 9.72 24.56 -2.86
N ASP A 97 10.12 25.01 -4.04
CA ASP A 97 9.24 25.76 -4.94
C ASP A 97 8.35 24.83 -5.76
N THR A 98 8.82 23.61 -6.03
CA THR A 98 8.12 22.57 -6.78
C THR A 98 8.29 21.21 -6.09
N GLU A 99 7.47 20.24 -6.50
CA GLU A 99 7.51 18.85 -6.03
C GLU A 99 7.33 18.74 -4.51
N ARG A 100 6.38 19.49 -3.94
CA ARG A 100 6.29 19.67 -2.48
C ARG A 100 5.70 18.47 -1.76
N SER A 101 4.90 17.66 -2.47
CA SER A 101 4.23 16.53 -1.84
C SER A 101 5.15 15.36 -1.58
N GLY A 102 6.24 15.21 -2.33
CA GLY A 102 7.14 14.06 -2.23
C GLY A 102 6.45 12.74 -2.54
N THR A 103 5.43 12.76 -3.40
CA THR A 103 4.57 11.61 -3.74
C THR A 103 4.41 11.49 -5.25
N ASP A 104 3.72 10.45 -5.74
CA ASP A 104 3.47 10.23 -7.18
C ASP A 104 2.67 11.36 -7.86
N TRP A 105 2.06 12.27 -7.09
CA TRP A 105 1.57 13.54 -7.60
C TRP A 105 2.65 14.35 -8.33
N ASP A 106 3.88 14.38 -7.80
CA ASP A 106 4.96 15.20 -8.36
C ASP A 106 5.33 14.75 -9.78
N ASP A 107 5.29 13.45 -10.06
CA ASP A 107 5.49 12.95 -11.43
C ASP A 107 4.32 13.33 -12.31
N LEU A 108 3.10 13.09 -11.84
CA LEU A 108 1.90 13.43 -12.59
C LEU A 108 1.84 14.92 -12.92
N TYR A 109 2.43 15.80 -12.12
CA TYR A 109 2.43 17.24 -12.40
C TYR A 109 3.32 17.59 -13.60
N TYR A 110 4.48 16.96 -13.72
CA TYR A 110 5.56 17.45 -14.56
C TYR A 110 5.92 16.54 -15.73
N GLU A 111 5.54 15.27 -15.69
CA GLU A 111 5.79 14.35 -16.80
C GLU A 111 4.86 14.63 -18.00
N ASP A 112 5.39 14.49 -19.21
CA ASP A 112 4.65 14.80 -20.45
C ASP A 112 3.42 13.91 -20.65
N ASP A 113 3.42 12.70 -20.08
CA ASP A 113 2.29 11.75 -20.04
C ASP A 113 1.44 11.84 -18.76
N GLY A 114 1.75 12.79 -17.85
CA GLY A 114 0.94 13.13 -16.67
C GLY A 114 -0.15 14.18 -16.96
N LEU A 115 -0.49 15.02 -15.98
CA LEU A 115 -1.43 16.15 -16.08
C LEU A 115 -1.16 17.08 -17.29
N PRO A 116 0.11 17.34 -17.69
CA PRO A 116 0.41 18.06 -18.93
C PRO A 116 -0.19 17.46 -20.21
N SER A 117 -0.58 16.18 -20.21
CA SER A 117 -1.20 15.51 -21.36
C SER A 117 -2.71 15.74 -21.48
N LEU A 118 -3.39 16.19 -20.42
CA LEU A 118 -4.87 16.27 -20.35
C LEU A 118 -5.40 17.69 -20.14
N ASP A 119 -6.61 17.95 -20.64
CA ASP A 119 -7.38 19.17 -20.40
C ASP A 119 -8.52 18.89 -19.42
N PHE A 120 -8.53 19.59 -18.30
CA PHE A 120 -9.52 19.43 -17.23
C PHE A 120 -10.66 20.47 -17.33
N ALA A 121 -10.82 21.11 -18.50
CA ALA A 121 -11.94 22.00 -18.77
C ALA A 121 -13.29 21.35 -18.41
N GLY A 122 -14.03 22.00 -17.51
CA GLY A 122 -15.34 21.53 -17.03
C GLY A 122 -15.30 20.61 -15.81
N LYS A 123 -14.12 20.16 -15.37
CA LYS A 123 -13.93 19.46 -14.08
C LYS A 123 -13.85 20.50 -12.96
N LYS A 124 -14.47 20.21 -11.81
CA LYS A 124 -14.25 20.98 -10.58
C LYS A 124 -13.27 20.22 -9.69
N VAL A 125 -12.29 20.94 -9.15
CA VAL A 125 -11.24 20.38 -8.30
C VAL A 125 -11.21 21.14 -6.98
N ALA A 126 -11.19 20.41 -5.86
CA ALA A 126 -10.90 20.96 -4.55
C ALA A 126 -9.81 20.14 -3.86
N VAL A 127 -8.98 20.81 -3.07
CA VAL A 127 -7.74 20.25 -2.54
C VAL A 127 -7.80 20.13 -1.02
N PHE A 128 -7.35 19.01 -0.49
CA PHE A 128 -7.03 18.85 0.94
C PHE A 128 -5.55 18.47 1.07
N GLY A 129 -4.97 18.72 2.24
CA GLY A 129 -3.57 18.35 2.43
C GLY A 129 -3.19 18.15 3.88
N CYS A 130 -2.20 17.29 4.11
CA CYS A 130 -1.68 17.00 5.44
C CYS A 130 -0.32 17.67 5.66
N GLY A 131 -0.19 18.39 6.75
CA GLY A 131 1.06 18.98 7.21
C GLY A 131 1.26 18.74 8.70
N ASP A 132 2.34 19.31 9.23
CA ASP A 132 2.67 19.29 10.65
C ASP A 132 2.93 20.74 11.07
N SER A 133 1.96 21.32 11.77
CA SER A 133 1.95 22.73 12.12
C SER A 133 2.92 23.07 13.27
N VAL A 134 3.32 22.06 14.05
CA VAL A 134 4.24 22.20 15.18
C VAL A 134 5.69 22.03 14.74
N GLY A 135 5.98 20.96 13.99
CA GLY A 135 7.32 20.67 13.48
C GLY A 135 7.71 21.52 12.27
N TYR A 136 6.74 21.86 11.41
CA TYR A 136 6.96 22.54 10.13
C TYR A 136 6.00 23.72 9.94
N GLY A 137 5.74 24.46 11.01
CA GLY A 137 4.79 25.58 11.02
C GLY A 137 5.04 26.67 9.99
N GLY A 138 6.28 26.85 9.51
CA GLY A 138 6.62 27.83 8.45
C GLY A 138 6.36 27.37 7.01
N ASN A 139 5.91 26.12 6.81
CA ASN A 139 5.61 25.55 5.49
C ASN A 139 4.35 24.68 5.56
N PHE A 140 3.42 25.06 6.46
CA PHE A 140 2.32 24.20 6.85
C PHE A 140 1.38 23.95 5.66
N CYS A 141 1.25 22.69 5.24
CA CYS A 141 0.41 22.29 4.11
C CYS A 141 0.73 22.98 2.76
N ASP A 142 1.99 23.38 2.52
CA ASP A 142 2.41 24.08 1.29
C ASP A 142 2.07 23.37 -0.04
N ALA A 143 1.93 22.05 -0.04
CA ALA A 143 1.64 21.28 -1.25
C ALA A 143 0.19 21.51 -1.76
N ILE A 144 -0.73 22.00 -0.91
CA ILE A 144 -2.10 22.35 -1.33
C ILE A 144 -2.08 23.41 -2.44
N ASP A 145 -1.24 24.43 -2.28
CA ASP A 145 -1.04 25.52 -3.26
C ASP A 145 -0.62 25.00 -4.62
N GLU A 146 0.35 24.09 -4.63
CA GLU A 146 0.92 23.53 -5.84
C GLU A 146 -0.09 22.65 -6.57
N LEU A 147 -0.72 21.72 -5.84
CA LEU A 147 -1.73 20.82 -6.39
C LEU A 147 -2.90 21.60 -6.99
N GLU A 148 -3.40 22.64 -6.31
CA GLU A 148 -4.44 23.52 -6.88
C GLU A 148 -3.95 24.24 -8.14
N SER A 149 -2.76 24.82 -8.09
CA SER A 149 -2.19 25.62 -9.19
C SER A 149 -1.95 24.79 -10.44
N VAL A 150 -1.50 23.55 -10.29
CA VAL A 150 -1.28 22.62 -11.41
C VAL A 150 -2.62 22.29 -12.07
N PHE A 151 -3.64 21.90 -11.32
CA PHE A 151 -4.97 21.66 -11.89
C PHE A 151 -5.57 22.90 -12.56
N ALA A 152 -5.42 24.08 -11.96
CA ALA A 152 -5.86 25.34 -12.55
C ALA A 152 -5.16 25.64 -13.89
N SER A 153 -3.85 25.35 -13.97
CA SER A 153 -3.08 25.51 -15.23
C SER A 153 -3.57 24.60 -16.36
N ARG A 154 -4.31 23.54 -16.03
CA ARG A 154 -4.94 22.60 -16.96
C ARG A 154 -6.44 22.87 -17.18
N ASN A 155 -6.88 24.11 -16.96
CA ASN A 155 -8.25 24.59 -17.13
C ASN A 155 -9.32 23.96 -16.20
N ALA A 156 -8.92 23.28 -15.13
CA ALA A 156 -9.86 22.86 -14.10
C ALA A 156 -10.49 24.08 -13.41
N GLN A 157 -11.75 23.95 -12.97
CA GLN A 157 -12.37 24.91 -12.09
C GLN A 157 -11.88 24.66 -10.66
N THR A 158 -10.97 25.49 -10.17
CA THR A 158 -10.44 25.49 -8.80
C THR A 158 -11.04 26.63 -7.96
N GLY A 159 -10.49 26.92 -6.78
CA GLY A 159 -11.00 27.96 -5.89
C GLY A 159 -12.17 27.54 -5.00
N PHE A 160 -12.36 26.23 -4.83
CA PHE A 160 -13.41 25.66 -3.97
C PHE A 160 -12.84 25.20 -2.63
N GLY A 161 -13.63 25.33 -1.57
CA GLY A 161 -13.34 24.78 -0.25
C GLY A 161 -12.25 25.54 0.51
N TYR A 162 -12.16 26.85 0.34
CA TYR A 162 -11.14 27.65 1.02
C TYR A 162 -11.46 27.79 2.51
N MET A 163 -10.64 27.18 3.37
CA MET A 163 -10.82 27.18 4.82
C MET A 163 -10.27 28.46 5.46
N PRO A 164 -10.96 29.06 6.46
CA PRO A 164 -10.39 30.14 7.26
C PRO A 164 -9.06 29.74 7.89
N ALA A 165 -8.04 30.60 7.82
CA ALA A 165 -6.77 30.34 8.48
C ALA A 165 -6.87 30.48 10.02
N SER A 166 -7.91 31.17 10.50
CA SER A 166 -8.26 31.25 11.91
C SER A 166 -8.64 29.87 12.45
N GLY A 167 -7.81 29.32 13.34
CA GLY A 167 -8.02 27.99 13.93
C GLY A 167 -6.90 26.98 13.66
N TYR A 168 -5.85 27.40 12.95
CA TYR A 168 -4.63 26.62 12.72
C TYR A 168 -3.43 27.28 13.42
N GLY A 169 -2.66 26.51 14.18
CA GLY A 169 -1.41 26.98 14.78
C GLY A 169 -0.24 26.82 13.82
N HIS A 170 0.02 27.81 12.97
CA HIS A 170 1.11 27.80 11.98
C HIS A 170 1.83 29.17 11.96
N GLU A 171 3.04 29.19 11.43
CA GLU A 171 3.86 30.41 11.26
C GLU A 171 3.69 31.01 9.86
N ASP A 172 3.75 30.17 8.82
CA ASP A 172 3.58 30.56 7.42
C ASP A 172 3.14 29.35 6.56
N SER A 173 2.59 29.64 5.38
CA SER A 173 2.18 28.63 4.41
C SER A 173 1.99 29.22 3.03
N LYS A 174 2.53 28.55 2.01
CA LYS A 174 2.28 28.86 0.58
C LYS A 174 0.82 28.66 0.19
N ALA A 175 0.07 27.87 0.96
CA ALA A 175 -1.36 27.67 0.75
C ALA A 175 -2.23 28.85 1.22
N LEU A 176 -1.65 29.91 1.79
CA LEU A 176 -2.42 31.09 2.18
C LEU A 176 -2.83 31.96 0.97
N ARG A 177 -4.09 32.40 1.00
CA ARG A 177 -4.71 33.37 0.09
C ARG A 177 -5.45 34.40 0.94
N GLY A 178 -4.73 35.42 1.40
CA GLY A 178 -5.28 36.39 2.35
C GLY A 178 -5.45 35.77 3.74
N ASP A 179 -6.68 35.69 4.24
CA ASP A 179 -7.03 35.14 5.55
C ASP A 179 -7.54 33.69 5.49
N LYS A 180 -7.38 33.02 4.34
CA LYS A 180 -7.83 31.64 4.09
C LYS A 180 -6.72 30.78 3.51
N PHE A 181 -6.83 29.48 3.69
CA PHE A 181 -6.09 28.47 2.94
C PHE A 181 -6.81 28.14 1.63
N CYS A 182 -6.07 27.89 0.55
CA CYS A 182 -6.58 27.46 -0.75
C CYS A 182 -6.98 25.97 -0.81
N GLY A 183 -7.65 25.50 0.24
CA GLY A 183 -8.07 24.11 0.41
C GLY A 183 -8.34 23.77 1.88
N CYS A 184 -8.39 22.47 2.19
CA CYS A 184 -8.54 21.96 3.54
C CYS A 184 -7.19 21.47 4.11
N PRO A 185 -6.47 22.30 4.89
CA PRO A 185 -5.30 21.85 5.62
C PRO A 185 -5.70 20.96 6.80
N LEU A 186 -4.94 19.91 7.01
CA LEU A 186 -5.10 18.93 8.08
C LEU A 186 -3.77 18.73 8.78
N ASP A 187 -3.83 18.47 10.08
CA ASP A 187 -2.66 18.12 10.87
C ASP A 187 -2.97 16.84 11.63
N GLN A 188 -2.61 15.69 11.05
CA GLN A 188 -2.86 14.38 11.65
C GLN A 188 -1.91 14.06 12.80
N VAL A 189 -0.81 14.81 12.93
CA VAL A 189 0.24 14.57 13.92
C VAL A 189 -0.12 15.26 15.23
N ASN A 190 -0.54 16.53 15.15
CA ASN A 190 -0.78 17.38 16.31
C ASN A 190 -2.25 17.64 16.60
N GLU A 191 -3.11 17.57 15.58
CA GLU A 191 -4.54 17.91 15.67
C GLU A 191 -5.44 16.85 14.99
N GLY A 192 -5.02 15.58 15.00
CA GLY A 192 -5.73 14.49 14.35
C GLY A 192 -7.15 14.28 14.88
N ASP A 193 -7.41 14.67 16.14
CA ASP A 193 -8.73 14.69 16.76
C ASP A 193 -9.70 15.70 16.10
N LYS A 194 -9.16 16.72 15.41
CA LYS A 194 -9.93 17.75 14.69
C LYS A 194 -10.20 17.40 13.24
N THR A 195 -9.54 16.39 12.67
CA THR A 195 -9.62 16.03 11.25
C THR A 195 -11.06 15.77 10.81
N GLU A 196 -11.82 14.95 11.54
CA GLU A 196 -13.20 14.61 11.17
C GLU A 196 -14.10 15.86 11.12
N ALA A 197 -13.99 16.72 12.13
CA ALA A 197 -14.75 17.96 12.19
C ALA A 197 -14.38 18.92 11.04
N ARG A 198 -13.08 19.06 10.75
CA ARG A 198 -12.57 19.89 9.65
C ARG A 198 -13.04 19.39 8.29
N LEU A 199 -12.94 18.10 8.02
CA LEU A 199 -13.43 17.51 6.77
C LEU A 199 -14.94 17.65 6.64
N SER A 200 -15.70 17.44 7.73
CA SER A 200 -17.15 17.64 7.73
C SER A 200 -17.53 19.10 7.43
N GLU A 201 -16.85 20.06 8.05
CA GLU A 201 -17.06 21.50 7.79
C GLU A 201 -16.67 21.87 6.36
N TRP A 202 -15.54 21.34 5.88
CA TRP A 202 -15.07 21.57 4.52
C TRP A 202 -16.07 21.08 3.47
N LEU A 203 -16.67 19.91 3.68
CA LEU A 203 -17.76 19.40 2.84
C LEU A 203 -18.98 20.32 2.83
N ASP A 204 -19.32 20.94 3.96
CA ASP A 204 -20.42 21.91 4.04
C ASP A 204 -20.09 23.20 3.27
N ILE A 205 -18.83 23.65 3.31
CA ILE A 205 -18.34 24.79 2.51
C ILE A 205 -18.42 24.47 1.02
N LEU A 206 -17.89 23.31 0.60
CA LEU A 206 -17.94 22.86 -0.79
C LEU A 206 -19.38 22.79 -1.31
N ALA A 207 -20.31 22.28 -0.50
CA ALA A 207 -21.72 22.27 -0.84
C ALA A 207 -22.31 23.68 -0.99
N GLY A 208 -21.99 24.59 -0.06
CA GLY A 208 -22.41 25.99 -0.10
C GLY A 208 -21.89 26.76 -1.32
N GLU A 209 -20.70 26.40 -1.81
CA GLU A 209 -20.09 26.96 -3.01
C GLU A 209 -20.58 26.29 -4.31
N GLY A 210 -21.50 25.32 -4.21
CA GLY A 210 -22.07 24.64 -5.37
C GLY A 210 -21.10 23.65 -6.02
N PHE A 211 -20.08 23.17 -5.31
CA PHE A 211 -19.15 22.16 -5.81
C PHE A 211 -19.88 20.90 -6.28
N PHE A 212 -20.81 20.38 -5.47
CA PHE A 212 -21.59 19.18 -5.76
C PHE A 212 -22.82 19.40 -6.68
N GLY A 213 -23.17 20.68 -6.94
CA GLY A 213 -24.34 21.08 -7.74
C GLY A 213 -24.12 21.09 -9.26
N GLY A 214 -25.22 21.03 -10.02
CA GLY A 214 -25.24 20.83 -11.49
C GLY A 214 -25.25 22.10 -12.36
N ASP A 215 -25.21 23.30 -11.79
CA ASP A 215 -25.11 24.54 -12.59
C ASP A 215 -23.85 25.33 -12.22
N ALA A 216 -23.16 25.81 -13.26
CA ALA A 216 -22.01 26.71 -13.13
C ALA A 216 -22.49 28.10 -12.68
N THR A 217 -22.69 28.29 -11.38
CA THR A 217 -22.69 29.64 -10.80
C THR A 217 -21.26 30.05 -10.47
N ALA A 218 -20.92 31.29 -10.82
CA ALA A 218 -19.57 31.82 -10.90
C ALA A 218 -18.68 31.51 -9.68
N ALA A 219 -17.52 30.91 -9.96
CA ALA A 219 -16.42 30.76 -9.01
C ALA A 219 -15.99 32.14 -8.44
N PRO A 220 -15.57 32.22 -7.17
CA PRO A 220 -14.86 33.38 -6.69
C PRO A 220 -13.57 33.56 -7.51
N ALA A 221 -13.31 34.79 -7.96
CA ALA A 221 -12.14 35.08 -8.79
C ALA A 221 -10.84 34.69 -8.05
N PRO A 222 -9.88 34.02 -8.72
CA PRO A 222 -8.63 33.65 -8.10
C PRO A 222 -7.85 34.91 -7.70
N ALA A 223 -7.53 35.02 -6.41
CA ALA A 223 -6.61 36.04 -5.94
C ALA A 223 -5.19 35.70 -6.45
N PRO A 224 -4.44 36.67 -7.00
CA PRO A 224 -3.11 36.39 -7.55
C PRO A 224 -2.14 35.96 -6.45
N ALA A 225 -1.32 34.96 -6.75
CA ALA A 225 -0.23 34.49 -5.89
C ALA A 225 0.71 35.65 -5.53
N ALA A 226 0.96 35.83 -4.23
CA ALA A 226 1.86 36.87 -3.72
C ALA A 226 3.33 36.45 -3.90
N ALA A 227 4.17 37.38 -4.33
CA ALA A 227 5.61 37.17 -4.50
C ALA A 227 6.35 37.02 -3.16
N ALA A 228 7.24 36.03 -3.09
CA ALA A 228 7.99 35.61 -1.91
C ALA A 228 8.92 36.70 -1.31
N PRO A 229 9.00 36.84 0.02
CA PRO A 229 10.12 37.46 0.71
C PRO A 229 11.20 36.44 1.12
N ALA A 230 12.44 36.94 1.27
CA ALA A 230 13.69 36.18 1.42
C ALA A 230 13.90 35.52 2.82
N PRO A 231 14.77 34.49 2.93
CA PRO A 231 14.78 33.55 4.06
C PRO A 231 15.67 33.99 5.24
N ALA A 232 15.30 33.53 6.44
CA ALA A 232 16.12 33.56 7.67
C ALA A 232 16.45 32.11 8.10
N PRO A 233 17.54 31.87 8.88
CA PRO A 233 18.19 30.56 8.94
C PRO A 233 17.61 29.60 10.00
N ALA A 234 17.79 28.31 9.73
CA ALA A 234 17.26 27.15 10.45
C ALA A 234 17.81 26.92 11.88
N PRO A 235 17.00 26.35 12.81
CA PRO A 235 17.49 25.72 14.02
C PRO A 235 17.43 24.18 13.99
N ALA A 236 18.18 23.59 14.92
CA ALA A 236 18.61 22.19 15.05
C ALA A 236 17.57 21.23 15.71
N PRO A 237 17.80 19.90 15.75
CA PRO A 237 16.76 18.90 16.03
C PRO A 237 16.57 18.62 17.54
N ALA A 238 15.37 18.20 17.93
CA ALA A 238 15.01 17.74 19.28
C ALA A 238 13.89 16.65 19.21
N PRO A 239 13.56 15.92 20.30
CA PRO A 239 13.78 14.48 20.43
C PRO A 239 12.52 13.60 20.42
N ALA A 240 12.74 12.27 20.43
CA ALA A 240 11.77 11.18 20.32
C ALA A 240 10.61 11.17 21.35
N SER A 241 9.44 10.71 20.89
CA SER A 241 8.15 10.64 21.57
C SER A 241 7.99 9.44 22.53
N ALA A 242 7.17 9.64 23.57
CA ALA A 242 6.90 8.73 24.69
C ALA A 242 5.89 7.60 24.35
N PRO A 243 5.80 6.51 25.17
CA PRO A 243 5.05 5.29 24.82
C PRO A 243 3.55 5.36 25.20
N ALA A 244 2.73 4.65 24.41
CA ALA A 244 1.29 4.46 24.62
C ALA A 244 0.97 3.23 25.51
N PRO A 245 -0.25 3.12 26.11
CA PRO A 245 -0.51 2.27 27.27
C PRO A 245 -0.74 0.79 26.94
N ALA A 246 -0.54 -0.05 27.96
CA ALA A 246 -0.56 -1.52 27.88
C ALA A 246 -1.93 -2.12 27.51
N ALA A 247 -1.91 -3.11 26.62
CA ALA A 247 -3.08 -3.88 26.17
C ALA A 247 -3.73 -4.70 27.29
N ALA A 248 -5.07 -4.72 27.29
CA ALA A 248 -5.88 -5.58 28.14
C ALA A 248 -5.80 -7.05 27.69
N ALA A 249 -5.80 -7.97 28.66
CA ALA A 249 -5.65 -9.41 28.45
C ALA A 249 -6.81 -10.02 27.63
N VAL A 250 -6.47 -10.95 26.73
CA VAL A 250 -7.44 -11.73 25.95
C VAL A 250 -7.44 -13.18 26.46
N GLY A 251 -8.63 -13.72 26.72
CA GLY A 251 -8.89 -15.01 27.38
C GLY A 251 -8.52 -16.25 26.56
N ALA A 252 -8.49 -17.40 27.26
CA ALA A 252 -8.02 -18.69 26.75
C ALA A 252 -8.91 -19.32 25.66
N ALA A 253 -8.29 -20.15 24.81
CA ALA A 253 -8.96 -20.88 23.73
C ALA A 253 -10.12 -21.79 24.24
N PRO A 254 -11.22 -21.92 23.49
CA PRO A 254 -12.38 -22.70 23.89
C PRO A 254 -12.11 -24.22 23.96
N GLU A 255 -12.69 -24.89 24.94
CA GLU A 255 -12.54 -26.34 25.12
C GLU A 255 -13.08 -27.13 23.89
N PRO A 256 -12.41 -28.20 23.44
CA PRO A 256 -12.82 -29.01 22.28
C PRO A 256 -14.27 -29.52 22.36
N ALA A 257 -14.76 -29.84 23.57
CA ALA A 257 -16.12 -30.28 23.79
C ALA A 257 -17.18 -29.21 23.44
N VAL A 258 -16.84 -27.92 23.51
CA VAL A 258 -17.70 -26.80 23.13
C VAL A 258 -17.74 -26.68 21.59
N VAL A 259 -16.59 -26.82 20.94
CA VAL A 259 -16.47 -26.80 19.47
C VAL A 259 -17.25 -27.95 18.83
N ASP A 260 -17.15 -29.16 19.38
CA ASP A 260 -17.88 -30.33 18.88
C ASP A 260 -19.39 -30.22 19.10
N ALA A 261 -19.81 -29.63 20.22
CA ALA A 261 -21.22 -29.40 20.50
C ALA A 261 -21.84 -28.37 19.53
N VAL A 262 -21.12 -27.32 19.16
CA VAL A 262 -21.59 -26.33 18.17
C VAL A 262 -21.56 -26.91 16.76
N ARG A 263 -20.52 -27.67 16.40
CA ARG A 263 -20.42 -28.35 15.09
C ARG A 263 -21.62 -29.28 14.82
N GLY A 264 -22.08 -29.99 15.84
CA GLY A 264 -23.25 -30.88 15.72
C GLY A 264 -24.59 -30.16 15.48
N LEU A 265 -24.64 -28.84 15.66
CA LEU A 265 -25.85 -28.02 15.50
C LEU A 265 -25.85 -27.18 14.21
N LEU A 266 -24.72 -27.11 13.49
CA LEU A 266 -24.60 -26.36 12.24
C LEU A 266 -25.63 -26.78 11.16
N PRO A 267 -25.93 -28.08 10.98
CA PRO A 267 -26.94 -28.49 10.00
C PRO A 267 -28.35 -27.93 10.29
N ASP A 268 -28.68 -27.68 11.56
CA ASP A 268 -30.01 -27.20 11.97
C ASP A 268 -30.26 -25.72 11.60
N VAL A 269 -29.20 -24.98 11.27
CA VAL A 269 -29.24 -23.60 10.74
C VAL A 269 -28.83 -23.52 9.27
N GLY A 270 -28.77 -24.66 8.57
CA GLY A 270 -28.41 -24.73 7.16
C GLY A 270 -26.92 -24.48 6.88
N ALA A 271 -26.06 -24.54 7.90
CA ALA A 271 -24.62 -24.40 7.76
C ALA A 271 -23.93 -25.75 7.52
N ASP A 272 -22.97 -25.78 6.60
CA ASP A 272 -22.22 -26.98 6.22
C ASP A 272 -21.12 -27.28 7.26
N PRO A 273 -21.17 -28.43 7.96
CA PRO A 273 -20.17 -28.80 8.96
C PRO A 273 -18.78 -29.09 8.38
N ALA A 274 -18.65 -29.20 7.05
CA ALA A 274 -17.37 -29.32 6.36
C ALA A 274 -16.67 -27.96 6.14
N LYS A 275 -17.33 -26.83 6.41
CA LYS A 275 -16.80 -25.47 6.24
C LYS A 275 -16.57 -24.81 7.61
N PRO A 276 -15.61 -23.87 7.72
CA PRO A 276 -15.43 -23.13 8.96
C PRO A 276 -16.68 -22.27 9.25
N TYR A 277 -17.11 -22.24 10.50
CA TYR A 277 -18.30 -21.49 10.93
C TYR A 277 -17.97 -20.57 12.11
N ILE A 278 -18.33 -19.30 12.00
CA ILE A 278 -18.09 -18.27 13.02
C ILE A 278 -19.38 -18.01 13.78
N LEU A 279 -19.36 -18.31 15.08
CA LEU A 279 -20.42 -17.97 16.01
C LEU A 279 -20.17 -16.55 16.54
N THR A 280 -20.96 -15.59 16.07
CA THR A 280 -21.00 -14.21 16.59
C THR A 280 -22.20 -13.99 17.50
N ASN A 281 -22.22 -12.91 18.28
CA ASN A 281 -23.39 -12.53 19.09
C ASN A 281 -24.69 -12.37 18.26
N GLU A 282 -24.60 -11.92 17.00
CA GLU A 282 -25.75 -11.81 16.10
C GLU A 282 -26.27 -13.18 15.63
N ASN A 283 -25.37 -14.10 15.25
CA ASN A 283 -25.75 -15.45 14.81
C ASN A 283 -26.18 -16.35 15.97
N LEU A 284 -25.76 -16.01 17.20
CA LEU A 284 -26.18 -16.69 18.43
C LEU A 284 -27.69 -16.56 18.67
N VAL A 285 -28.29 -15.41 18.30
CA VAL A 285 -29.73 -15.16 18.46
C VAL A 285 -30.56 -16.06 17.54
N GLN A 286 -30.06 -16.36 16.34
CA GLN A 286 -30.72 -17.30 15.41
C GLN A 286 -30.65 -18.75 15.91
N LEU A 287 -29.53 -19.18 16.50
CA LEU A 287 -29.39 -20.49 17.15
C LEU A 287 -30.24 -20.61 18.43
N LEU A 288 -30.47 -19.52 19.15
CA LEU A 288 -31.31 -19.47 20.36
C LEU A 288 -32.81 -19.63 20.08
N MET A 289 -33.27 -19.37 18.85
CA MET A 289 -34.67 -19.53 18.43
C MET A 289 -35.08 -21.00 18.24
N VAL A 290 -34.12 -21.93 18.15
CA VAL A 290 -34.36 -23.37 18.03
C VAL A 290 -34.22 -24.02 19.42
N GLN A 291 -35.37 -24.26 20.08
CA GLN A 291 -35.41 -24.71 21.48
C GLN A 291 -34.66 -26.04 21.72
N HIS A 292 -33.57 -26.02 22.49
CA HIS A 292 -33.11 -27.22 23.21
C HIS A 292 -32.26 -26.91 24.44
N SER A 293 -32.56 -27.60 25.55
CA SER A 293 -31.90 -27.54 26.87
C SER A 293 -30.41 -27.89 26.88
N ARG A 294 -29.84 -28.33 25.75
CA ARG A 294 -28.41 -28.60 25.57
C ARG A 294 -27.60 -27.31 25.32
N LEU A 295 -28.21 -26.30 24.71
CA LEU A 295 -27.55 -25.02 24.38
C LEU A 295 -27.16 -24.24 25.64
N GLN A 296 -27.98 -24.25 26.69
CA GLN A 296 -27.73 -23.49 27.93
C GLN A 296 -26.49 -23.95 28.74
N ARG A 297 -25.92 -25.12 28.43
CA ARG A 297 -24.66 -25.58 29.05
C ARG A 297 -23.44 -25.13 28.25
N ALA A 298 -23.52 -25.14 26.93
CA ALA A 298 -22.51 -24.57 26.05
C ALA A 298 -22.48 -23.03 26.17
N LEU A 299 -23.64 -22.38 26.30
CA LEU A 299 -23.79 -20.93 26.43
C LEU A 299 -23.09 -20.37 27.68
N ARG A 300 -23.17 -21.07 28.82
CA ARG A 300 -22.47 -20.66 30.05
C ARG A 300 -20.94 -20.68 29.87
N LYS A 301 -20.42 -21.68 29.16
CA LYS A 301 -18.99 -21.77 28.85
C LYS A 301 -18.55 -20.75 27.79
N ILE A 302 -19.43 -20.36 26.87
CA ILE A 302 -19.16 -19.34 25.84
C ILE A 302 -19.24 -17.92 26.43
N GLN A 303 -20.14 -17.67 27.37
CA GLN A 303 -20.23 -16.40 28.12
C GLN A 303 -19.04 -16.18 29.07
N GLU A 304 -18.30 -17.23 29.40
CA GLU A 304 -17.04 -17.17 30.16
C GLU A 304 -15.81 -16.91 29.28
N LEU A 305 -15.94 -16.91 27.94
CA LEU A 305 -14.87 -16.53 27.00
C LEU A 305 -14.90 -15.00 26.81
N GLU A 306 -13.91 -14.28 27.35
CA GLU A 306 -13.70 -12.86 27.03
C GLU A 306 -13.40 -12.70 25.53
N GLY A 307 -14.32 -12.08 24.78
CA GLY A 307 -14.14 -11.76 23.35
C GLY A 307 -15.29 -12.13 22.40
N GLY A 308 -16.29 -12.91 22.85
CA GLY A 308 -17.59 -13.04 22.14
C GLY A 308 -17.59 -13.72 20.76
N VAL A 309 -16.50 -14.39 20.36
CA VAL A 309 -16.40 -15.09 19.07
C VAL A 309 -15.90 -16.53 19.29
N LEU A 310 -16.65 -17.52 18.79
CA LEU A 310 -16.27 -18.94 18.78
C LEU A 310 -16.21 -19.44 17.33
N VAL A 311 -15.04 -19.92 16.89
CA VAL A 311 -14.83 -20.40 15.53
C VAL A 311 -14.71 -21.93 15.48
N VAL A 312 -15.52 -22.58 14.65
CA VAL A 312 -15.51 -24.02 14.43
C VAL A 312 -14.74 -24.31 13.13
N PRO A 313 -13.56 -24.97 13.15
CA PRO A 313 -12.77 -25.23 11.95
C PRO A 313 -13.33 -26.40 11.10
N ALA A 314 -13.03 -26.37 9.79
CA ALA A 314 -13.30 -27.42 8.81
C ALA A 314 -12.48 -28.71 9.07
N ALA A 315 -12.99 -29.84 8.60
CA ALA A 315 -12.52 -31.17 9.01
C ALA A 315 -11.40 -31.81 8.15
N ALA A 316 -10.89 -31.16 7.09
CA ALA A 316 -9.99 -31.81 6.12
C ALA A 316 -8.66 -31.07 5.89
N PRO A 317 -7.56 -31.80 5.60
CA PRO A 317 -6.25 -31.24 5.32
C PRO A 317 -6.18 -30.55 3.95
N VAL A 318 -5.29 -29.55 3.87
CA VAL A 318 -4.99 -28.73 2.68
C VAL A 318 -4.39 -29.62 1.60
N GLU A 319 -4.98 -29.62 0.40
CA GLU A 319 -4.33 -30.21 -0.77
C GLU A 319 -3.13 -29.35 -1.20
N ALA A 320 -2.05 -29.99 -1.64
CA ALA A 320 -0.86 -29.29 -2.13
C ALA A 320 -1.21 -28.47 -3.38
N VAL A 321 -0.86 -27.18 -3.39
CA VAL A 321 -1.01 -26.31 -4.58
C VAL A 321 -0.18 -26.90 -5.72
N GLN A 322 -0.85 -27.25 -6.82
CA GLN A 322 -0.21 -27.83 -8.01
C GLN A 322 0.64 -26.76 -8.74
N ASP A 323 1.67 -27.21 -9.48
CA ASP A 323 2.57 -26.33 -10.25
C ASP A 323 2.00 -26.09 -11.66
N ASP A 324 0.68 -25.91 -11.77
CA ASP A 324 -0.07 -25.77 -13.02
C ASP A 324 0.02 -24.36 -13.64
N GLY A 325 0.74 -23.45 -12.99
CA GLY A 325 1.25 -22.21 -13.57
C GLY A 325 0.41 -20.97 -13.29
N GLU A 326 -0.76 -21.10 -12.65
CA GLU A 326 -1.59 -19.95 -12.25
C GLU A 326 -1.59 -19.80 -10.72
N PRO A 327 -1.24 -18.62 -10.17
CA PRO A 327 -1.27 -18.41 -8.72
C PRO A 327 -2.71 -18.52 -8.19
N PRO A 328 -2.92 -19.10 -6.99
CA PRO A 328 -4.25 -19.21 -6.40
C PRO A 328 -4.94 -17.84 -6.33
N ALA A 329 -6.21 -17.82 -6.72
CA ALA A 329 -7.07 -16.65 -6.56
C ALA A 329 -7.45 -16.44 -5.08
N LYS A 330 -7.94 -15.24 -4.76
CA LYS A 330 -8.46 -14.92 -3.44
C LYS A 330 -9.53 -15.93 -3.04
N LEU A 331 -9.35 -16.54 -1.88
CA LEU A 331 -10.33 -17.44 -1.28
C LEU A 331 -11.44 -16.61 -0.63
N ASP A 332 -12.67 -16.78 -1.11
CA ASP A 332 -13.84 -16.12 -0.53
C ASP A 332 -14.01 -16.53 0.93
N GLY A 333 -14.03 -15.53 1.81
CA GLY A 333 -14.10 -15.74 3.26
C GLY A 333 -12.79 -16.17 3.91
N GLY A 334 -11.66 -16.20 3.17
CA GLY A 334 -10.32 -16.40 3.71
C GLY A 334 -10.09 -17.75 4.41
N ALA A 335 -9.08 -17.82 5.26
CA ALA A 335 -8.76 -19.01 6.05
C ALA A 335 -8.28 -18.66 7.46
N LEU A 336 -8.46 -19.60 8.39
CA LEU A 336 -7.85 -19.48 9.72
C LEU A 336 -6.37 -19.82 9.65
N ALA A 337 -5.61 -19.09 10.46
CA ALA A 337 -4.21 -19.33 10.71
C ALA A 337 -3.96 -19.44 12.21
N THR A 338 -3.14 -20.39 12.61
CA THR A 338 -2.68 -20.56 14.00
C THR A 338 -1.27 -20.01 14.12
N VAL A 339 -1.04 -19.10 15.07
CA VAL A 339 0.29 -18.52 15.32
C VAL A 339 1.21 -19.60 15.89
N ARG A 340 2.31 -19.87 15.18
CA ARG A 340 3.33 -20.85 15.56
C ARG A 340 4.45 -20.18 16.35
N SER A 341 4.89 -19.01 15.89
CA SER A 341 5.95 -18.23 16.51
C SER A 341 5.84 -16.76 16.09
N VAL A 342 6.34 -15.87 16.95
CA VAL A 342 6.57 -14.46 16.66
C VAL A 342 7.96 -14.14 17.18
N GLU A 343 8.87 -13.78 16.29
CA GLU A 343 10.28 -13.57 16.60
C GLU A 343 10.75 -12.24 16.04
N VAL A 344 11.24 -11.33 16.89
CA VAL A 344 11.85 -10.09 16.44
C VAL A 344 13.21 -10.40 15.83
N ILE A 345 13.32 -10.26 14.51
CA ILE A 345 14.49 -10.60 13.71
C ILE A 345 15.39 -9.39 13.43
N VAL A 346 14.83 -8.17 13.46
CA VAL A 346 15.59 -6.91 13.37
C VAL A 346 15.24 -6.07 14.59
N LYS A 347 16.22 -5.89 15.47
CA LYS A 347 16.10 -5.13 16.72
C LYS A 347 16.82 -3.79 16.64
N ASP A 348 18.01 -3.79 16.04
CA ASP A 348 18.84 -2.62 15.86
C ASP A 348 18.49 -1.98 14.52
N THR A 349 17.60 -1.01 14.60
CA THR A 349 17.18 -0.20 13.48
C THR A 349 17.90 1.15 13.50
N PRO A 350 18.09 1.82 12.34
CA PRO A 350 18.53 3.21 12.35
C PRO A 350 17.61 4.06 13.23
N GLU A 351 18.16 5.12 13.83
CA GLU A 351 17.50 5.94 14.84
C GLU A 351 16.07 6.33 14.40
N GLY A 352 15.06 5.90 15.17
CA GLY A 352 13.64 6.17 14.91
C GLY A 352 12.89 5.14 14.05
N SER A 353 13.55 4.15 13.44
CA SER A 353 12.86 3.08 12.71
C SER A 353 12.35 1.98 13.64
N ALA A 354 11.15 1.45 13.41
CA ALA A 354 10.55 0.41 14.26
C ALA A 354 11.11 -1.00 13.99
N PRO A 355 11.12 -1.92 14.97
CA PRO A 355 11.64 -3.29 14.80
C PRO A 355 10.85 -4.09 13.75
N ILE A 356 11.44 -5.22 13.32
CA ILE A 356 10.82 -6.14 12.36
C ILE A 356 10.73 -7.54 12.98
N ALA A 357 9.52 -8.12 12.95
CA ALA A 357 9.25 -9.49 13.38
C ALA A 357 9.00 -10.44 12.20
N HIS A 358 9.46 -11.67 12.40
CA HIS A 358 9.01 -12.85 11.67
C HIS A 358 7.81 -13.45 12.40
N VAL A 359 6.67 -13.52 11.71
CA VAL A 359 5.45 -14.14 12.23
C VAL A 359 5.18 -15.41 11.45
N GLU A 360 5.25 -16.56 12.11
CA GLU A 360 5.03 -17.86 11.50
C GLU A 360 3.62 -18.36 11.83
N LEU A 361 2.89 -18.77 10.79
CA LEU A 361 1.50 -19.14 10.82
C LEU A 361 1.31 -20.53 10.22
N GLU A 362 0.48 -21.35 10.85
CA GLU A 362 -0.02 -22.60 10.27
C GLU A 362 -1.41 -22.38 9.70
N THR A 363 -1.59 -22.56 8.40
CA THR A 363 -2.84 -22.25 7.71
C THR A 363 -3.18 -23.25 6.61
N SER A 364 -4.46 -23.28 6.27
CA SER A 364 -5.00 -23.97 5.08
C SER A 364 -5.16 -23.07 3.87
N LEU A 365 -4.81 -21.79 3.98
CA LEU A 365 -4.86 -20.88 2.87
C LEU A 365 -3.89 -21.35 1.76
N PRO A 366 -4.36 -21.63 0.53
CA PRO A 366 -3.44 -21.86 -0.57
C PRO A 366 -2.76 -20.53 -0.90
N PHE A 367 -1.46 -20.54 -1.17
CA PHE A 367 -0.72 -19.36 -1.62
C PHE A 367 0.50 -19.78 -2.44
N VAL A 368 1.06 -18.84 -3.19
CA VAL A 368 2.41 -18.97 -3.76
C VAL A 368 3.30 -17.82 -3.34
N GLU A 369 4.60 -18.00 -3.55
CA GLU A 369 5.60 -17.02 -3.19
C GLU A 369 5.36 -15.68 -3.89
N GLY A 370 5.51 -14.59 -3.14
CA GLY A 370 5.28 -13.22 -3.60
C GLY A 370 3.82 -12.77 -3.64
N GLN A 371 2.87 -13.64 -3.27
CA GLN A 371 1.52 -13.19 -2.93
C GLN A 371 1.48 -12.55 -1.53
N CYS A 372 0.42 -11.79 -1.29
CA CYS A 372 0.12 -11.12 -0.04
C CYS A 372 -1.09 -11.75 0.64
N VAL A 373 -1.15 -11.62 1.97
CA VAL A 373 -2.35 -11.90 2.76
C VAL A 373 -2.75 -10.66 3.55
N SER A 374 -4.04 -10.52 3.77
CA SER A 374 -4.61 -9.42 4.52
C SER A 374 -4.99 -9.87 5.93
N VAL A 375 -4.66 -9.04 6.91
CA VAL A 375 -4.99 -9.23 8.32
C VAL A 375 -5.87 -8.08 8.79
N LEU A 376 -6.98 -8.42 9.43
CA LEU A 376 -7.80 -7.47 10.19
C LEU A 376 -7.45 -7.61 11.68
N PRO A 377 -6.98 -6.55 12.37
CA PRO A 377 -6.71 -6.65 13.79
C PRO A 377 -8.01 -6.82 14.56
N PRO A 378 -8.05 -7.68 15.61
CA PRO A 378 -9.20 -7.81 16.46
C PRO A 378 -9.36 -6.58 17.36
N GLY A 379 -10.58 -6.36 17.84
CA GLY A 379 -10.88 -5.27 18.77
C GLY A 379 -11.48 -4.04 18.09
N ASN A 380 -11.47 -2.95 18.83
CA ASN A 380 -12.17 -1.74 18.48
C ASN A 380 -11.18 -0.56 18.45
N ASP A 381 -11.46 0.43 17.61
CA ASP A 381 -10.77 1.70 17.61
C ASP A 381 -11.02 2.49 18.91
N GLU A 382 -10.36 3.64 19.02
CA GLU A 382 -10.48 4.52 20.19
C GLU A 382 -11.91 5.04 20.44
N LYS A 383 -12.77 4.98 19.42
CA LYS A 383 -14.19 5.37 19.48
C LYS A 383 -15.10 4.19 19.83
N GLY A 384 -14.54 2.99 20.03
CA GLY A 384 -15.29 1.79 20.34
C GLY A 384 -15.95 1.12 19.14
N ASN A 385 -15.58 1.48 17.90
CA ASN A 385 -16.04 0.77 16.70
C ASN A 385 -15.10 -0.38 16.36
N PRO A 386 -15.59 -1.54 15.88
CA PRO A 386 -14.72 -2.61 15.42
C PRO A 386 -13.73 -2.10 14.37
N HIS A 387 -12.47 -2.55 14.43
CA HIS A 387 -11.52 -2.27 13.36
C HIS A 387 -12.08 -2.78 12.04
N LYS A 388 -12.10 -1.92 11.01
CA LYS A 388 -12.57 -2.25 9.65
C LYS A 388 -11.44 -2.34 8.64
N LYS A 389 -10.29 -1.74 8.96
CA LYS A 389 -9.18 -1.56 8.02
C LYS A 389 -8.27 -2.78 8.02
N ARG A 390 -8.17 -3.43 6.86
CA ARG A 390 -7.32 -4.61 6.64
C ARG A 390 -5.94 -4.16 6.18
N ARG A 391 -4.91 -4.92 6.55
CA ARG A 391 -3.51 -4.63 6.17
C ARG A 391 -2.88 -5.81 5.48
N LEU A 392 -2.23 -5.51 4.35
CA LEU A 392 -1.57 -6.48 3.50
C LEU A 392 -0.14 -6.71 3.97
N TYR A 393 0.25 -7.98 3.93
CA TYR A 393 1.60 -8.42 4.24
C TYR A 393 2.02 -9.44 3.19
N THR A 394 3.18 -9.19 2.58
CA THR A 394 3.77 -10.13 1.63
C THR A 394 4.21 -11.41 2.34
N VAL A 395 3.93 -12.55 1.71
CA VAL A 395 4.33 -13.86 2.21
C VAL A 395 5.84 -14.04 2.07
N ALA A 396 6.49 -14.37 3.18
CA ALA A 396 7.93 -14.53 3.33
C ALA A 396 8.40 -16.00 3.33
N SER A 397 7.51 -16.94 3.03
CA SER A 397 7.78 -18.39 2.96
C SER A 397 7.50 -18.96 1.58
N GLU A 398 8.03 -20.14 1.33
CA GLU A 398 7.59 -21.03 0.27
C GLU A 398 6.15 -21.49 0.49
N ARG A 399 5.46 -21.83 -0.60
CA ARG A 399 4.11 -22.38 -0.56
C ARG A 399 4.03 -23.65 0.28
N GLY A 400 2.96 -23.78 1.06
CA GLY A 400 2.73 -24.91 1.94
C GLY A 400 1.75 -24.59 3.05
N SER A 401 1.79 -25.35 4.15
CA SER A 401 0.94 -25.09 5.32
C SER A 401 1.56 -24.10 6.31
N GLN A 402 2.84 -23.76 6.15
CA GLN A 402 3.57 -22.79 6.97
C GLN A 402 3.72 -21.48 6.19
N LEU A 403 2.93 -20.49 6.58
CA LEU A 403 2.96 -19.15 6.02
C LEU A 403 3.77 -18.25 6.95
N ALA A 404 4.74 -17.51 6.41
CA ALA A 404 5.51 -16.53 7.17
C ALA A 404 5.21 -15.11 6.72
N LEU A 405 5.15 -14.18 7.67
CA LEU A 405 5.08 -12.74 7.41
C LEU A 405 6.33 -12.05 7.98
N CYS A 406 6.78 -11.01 7.28
CA CYS A 406 7.84 -10.11 7.75
C CYS A 406 7.20 -8.75 8.05
N VAL A 407 7.04 -8.43 9.32
CA VAL A 407 6.16 -7.36 9.79
C VAL A 407 7.02 -6.29 10.47
N ARG A 408 6.93 -5.04 10.01
CA ARG A 408 7.50 -3.88 10.70
C ARG A 408 6.48 -3.26 11.65
N GLU A 409 6.89 -2.89 12.86
CA GLU A 409 6.00 -2.37 13.92
C GLU A 409 5.63 -0.88 13.75
N VAL A 410 4.71 -0.54 12.84
CA VAL A 410 4.40 0.87 12.48
C VAL A 410 2.91 1.25 12.59
N GLY A 411 2.09 0.46 13.27
CA GLY A 411 0.64 0.70 13.37
C GLY A 411 -0.15 -0.42 14.03
N VAL A 412 -1.47 -0.25 14.10
CA VAL A 412 -2.38 -1.13 14.86
C VAL A 412 -2.22 -2.61 14.51
N THR A 413 -2.34 -2.96 13.21
CA THR A 413 -2.25 -4.36 12.78
C THR A 413 -0.86 -4.95 12.99
N SER A 414 0.20 -4.19 12.73
CA SER A 414 1.56 -4.66 12.95
C SER A 414 1.89 -4.84 14.43
N ASN A 415 1.42 -3.95 15.31
CA ASN A 415 1.62 -4.06 16.77
C ASN A 415 0.90 -5.29 17.31
N PHE A 416 -0.32 -5.53 16.82
CA PHE A 416 -1.06 -6.76 17.09
C PHE A 416 -0.27 -8.01 16.66
N LEU A 417 0.28 -8.02 15.45
CA LEU A 417 1.08 -9.15 14.95
C LEU A 417 2.43 -9.33 15.67
N HIS A 418 3.01 -8.27 16.25
CA HIS A 418 4.22 -8.38 17.08
C HIS A 418 3.95 -8.96 18.47
N THR A 419 2.72 -8.83 18.96
CA THR A 419 2.36 -9.18 20.35
C THR A 419 1.44 -10.38 20.45
N ILE A 420 0.93 -10.88 19.32
CA ILE A 420 0.02 -12.03 19.29
C ILE A 420 0.67 -13.28 19.90
N PRO A 421 0.05 -13.92 20.92
CA PRO A 421 0.62 -15.11 21.54
C PRO A 421 0.65 -16.32 20.61
N LYS A 422 1.68 -17.16 20.76
CA LYS A 422 1.71 -18.50 20.15
C LYS A 422 0.45 -19.30 20.52
N GLY A 423 -0.10 -20.00 19.53
CA GLY A 423 -1.33 -20.79 19.64
C GLY A 423 -2.61 -19.98 19.41
N SER A 424 -2.52 -18.64 19.32
CA SER A 424 -3.65 -17.80 18.96
C SER A 424 -4.10 -18.09 17.52
N GLN A 425 -5.39 -17.91 17.27
CA GLN A 425 -5.94 -17.97 15.93
C GLN A 425 -6.16 -16.56 15.39
N LEU A 426 -5.84 -16.35 14.12
CA LEU A 426 -6.26 -15.16 13.37
C LEU A 426 -6.87 -15.57 12.03
N HIS A 427 -7.68 -14.68 11.49
CA HIS A 427 -8.25 -14.84 10.17
C HIS A 427 -7.38 -14.14 9.13
N LEU A 428 -7.01 -14.87 8.08
CA LEU A 428 -6.30 -14.36 6.92
C LEU A 428 -7.26 -14.25 5.75
N GLU A 429 -7.25 -13.12 5.07
CA GLU A 429 -7.86 -12.99 3.75
C GLU A 429 -6.80 -13.04 2.66
N GLY A 430 -7.13 -13.65 1.52
CA GLY A 430 -6.20 -13.80 0.42
C GLY A 430 -6.25 -15.21 -0.16
N PRO A 431 -5.18 -15.67 -0.81
CA PRO A 431 -4.02 -14.87 -1.17
C PRO A 431 -4.38 -13.80 -2.21
N MET A 432 -3.57 -12.76 -2.32
CA MET A 432 -3.74 -11.65 -3.24
C MET A 432 -2.43 -11.35 -3.95
N GLY A 433 -2.50 -10.68 -5.10
CA GLY A 433 -1.34 -10.36 -5.90
C GLY A 433 -1.02 -11.43 -6.94
N LYS A 434 -0.64 -10.97 -8.13
CA LYS A 434 -0.21 -11.79 -9.27
C LYS A 434 1.04 -11.24 -9.95
N SER A 435 1.46 -10.02 -9.62
CA SER A 435 2.62 -9.35 -10.21
C SER A 435 3.93 -9.94 -9.70
N MET A 436 4.05 -10.15 -8.39
CA MET A 436 5.29 -10.62 -7.76
C MET A 436 5.42 -12.15 -7.71
N VAL A 437 4.82 -12.89 -8.65
CA VAL A 437 4.92 -14.36 -8.69
C VAL A 437 6.10 -14.81 -9.56
N LEU A 438 6.72 -15.94 -9.21
CA LEU A 438 7.82 -16.51 -9.97
C LEU A 438 7.44 -16.80 -11.44
N PRO A 439 8.40 -16.68 -12.39
CA PRO A 439 8.12 -16.93 -13.79
C PRO A 439 7.83 -18.41 -14.02
N ALA A 440 6.92 -18.69 -14.97
CA ALA A 440 6.56 -20.06 -15.35
C ALA A 440 7.74 -20.86 -15.91
N ASP A 441 8.73 -20.21 -16.54
CA ASP A 441 9.97 -20.88 -16.95
C ASP A 441 10.90 -21.09 -15.74
N PRO A 442 11.12 -22.34 -15.29
CA PRO A 442 12.01 -22.62 -14.17
C PRO A 442 13.48 -22.36 -14.51
N LYS A 443 13.84 -22.06 -15.77
CA LYS A 443 15.20 -21.73 -16.19
C LYS A 443 15.47 -20.24 -16.30
N ALA A 444 14.44 -19.40 -16.23
CA ALA A 444 14.60 -17.95 -16.26
C ALA A 444 15.48 -17.48 -15.09
N GLY A 445 16.45 -16.61 -15.39
CA GLY A 445 17.25 -15.94 -14.36
C GLY A 445 16.50 -14.76 -13.75
N LEU A 446 16.90 -14.37 -12.53
CA LEU A 446 16.20 -13.32 -11.77
C LEU A 446 17.15 -12.20 -11.34
N VAL A 447 16.65 -10.97 -11.40
CA VAL A 447 17.25 -9.80 -10.74
C VAL A 447 16.27 -9.33 -9.67
N LEU A 448 16.65 -9.44 -8.41
CA LEU A 448 15.80 -9.14 -7.25
C LEU A 448 16.37 -7.92 -6.52
N ILE A 449 15.58 -6.86 -6.37
CA ILE A 449 16.01 -5.58 -5.79
C ILE A 449 15.09 -5.24 -4.64
N GLY A 450 15.62 -5.19 -3.42
CA GLY A 450 14.81 -5.15 -2.19
C GLY A 450 15.31 -4.13 -1.19
N THR A 451 14.42 -3.41 -0.50
CA THR A 451 14.78 -2.69 0.72
C THR A 451 13.96 -3.16 1.90
N SER A 452 14.59 -3.24 3.08
CA SER A 452 13.89 -3.52 4.33
C SER A 452 13.01 -4.79 4.23
N THR A 453 11.70 -4.71 4.54
CA THR A 453 10.75 -5.82 4.47
C THR A 453 10.55 -6.35 3.06
N GLY A 454 11.03 -5.68 2.01
CA GLY A 454 10.97 -6.18 0.63
C GLY A 454 11.81 -7.43 0.41
N ALA A 455 12.79 -7.68 1.29
CA ALA A 455 13.52 -8.95 1.34
C ALA A 455 12.60 -10.15 1.66
N ALA A 456 11.42 -9.93 2.24
CA ALA A 456 10.44 -10.97 2.53
C ALA A 456 9.98 -11.69 1.26
N THR A 457 9.61 -10.93 0.22
CA THR A 457 9.23 -11.46 -1.09
C THR A 457 10.31 -12.43 -1.63
N PHE A 458 11.56 -11.99 -1.55
CA PHE A 458 12.69 -12.74 -2.11
C PHE A 458 13.13 -13.91 -1.23
N ARG A 459 12.83 -13.88 0.07
CA ARG A 459 13.03 -15.04 0.93
C ARG A 459 12.12 -16.19 0.51
N GLY A 460 10.84 -15.91 0.21
CA GLY A 460 9.93 -16.92 -0.34
C GLY A 460 10.50 -17.54 -1.62
N PHE A 461 10.97 -16.69 -2.55
CA PHE A 461 11.62 -17.15 -3.79
C PHE A 461 12.86 -18.01 -3.49
N LEU A 462 13.73 -17.57 -2.58
CA LEU A 462 14.94 -18.27 -2.21
C LEU A 462 14.63 -19.68 -1.69
N ARG A 463 13.67 -19.79 -0.76
CA ARG A 463 13.29 -21.08 -0.17
C ARG A 463 12.63 -22.02 -1.17
N ARG A 464 11.82 -21.48 -2.10
CA ARG A 464 11.18 -22.25 -3.17
C ARG A 464 12.18 -22.76 -4.21
N LEU A 465 13.11 -21.90 -4.63
CA LEU A 465 14.04 -22.18 -5.72
C LEU A 465 15.26 -22.97 -5.25
N TYR A 466 15.69 -22.75 -4.00
CA TYR A 466 16.85 -23.38 -3.40
C TYR A 466 16.57 -23.86 -1.97
N PRO A 467 15.74 -24.90 -1.78
CA PRO A 467 15.46 -25.45 -0.47
C PRO A 467 16.75 -25.84 0.26
N ALA A 468 16.83 -25.58 1.57
CA ALA A 468 18.05 -25.79 2.36
C ALA A 468 18.55 -27.24 2.31
N ASN A 469 17.61 -28.21 2.23
CA ASN A 469 17.90 -29.65 2.26
C ASN A 469 17.81 -30.33 0.89
N ALA A 470 17.77 -29.56 -0.21
CA ALA A 470 17.68 -30.10 -1.56
C ALA A 470 18.82 -29.60 -2.46
N ALA A 471 19.20 -30.44 -3.42
CA ALA A 471 20.09 -30.02 -4.49
C ALA A 471 19.41 -28.91 -5.33
N PRO A 472 20.16 -27.90 -5.80
CA PRO A 472 19.61 -26.89 -6.68
C PRO A 472 18.97 -27.52 -7.92
N THR A 473 17.82 -27.00 -8.35
CA THR A 473 17.13 -27.47 -9.54
C THR A 473 18.07 -27.40 -10.75
N ALA A 474 18.28 -28.54 -11.41
CA ALA A 474 19.18 -28.65 -12.56
C ALA A 474 18.70 -27.71 -13.69
N GLY A 475 19.60 -26.85 -14.18
CA GLY A 475 19.29 -25.91 -15.25
C GLY A 475 18.64 -24.58 -14.81
N ARG A 476 18.50 -24.31 -13.51
CA ARG A 476 17.99 -23.02 -13.00
C ARG A 476 18.88 -21.85 -13.45
N GLY A 477 18.27 -20.79 -13.96
CA GLY A 477 18.96 -19.54 -14.31
C GLY A 477 19.66 -18.89 -13.10
N PRO A 478 20.65 -18.02 -13.32
CA PRO A 478 21.32 -17.32 -12.24
C PRO A 478 20.37 -16.33 -11.54
N ILE A 479 20.59 -16.10 -10.25
CA ILE A 479 19.86 -15.11 -9.46
C ILE A 479 20.84 -14.07 -8.93
N VAL A 480 20.50 -12.81 -9.13
CA VAL A 480 21.18 -11.67 -8.54
C VAL A 480 20.19 -11.03 -7.56
N VAL A 481 20.65 -10.79 -6.34
CA VAL A 481 19.87 -10.14 -5.28
C VAL A 481 20.63 -8.90 -4.82
N ILE A 482 19.95 -7.75 -4.77
CA ILE A 482 20.46 -6.50 -4.24
C ILE A 482 19.56 -6.11 -3.08
N LEU A 483 20.08 -6.12 -1.86
CA LEU A 483 19.33 -5.77 -0.66
C LEU A 483 19.86 -4.47 -0.05
N GLY A 484 18.96 -3.52 0.21
CA GLY A 484 19.25 -2.24 0.82
C GLY A 484 18.80 -2.16 2.29
N GLY A 485 19.64 -1.58 3.12
CA GLY A 485 19.36 -1.29 4.53
C GLY A 485 20.36 -0.29 5.10
N ALA A 486 20.02 0.38 6.20
CA ALA A 486 20.96 1.31 6.84
C ALA A 486 22.24 0.61 7.32
N THR A 487 22.10 -0.59 7.85
CA THR A 487 23.19 -1.51 8.20
C THR A 487 22.85 -2.90 7.66
N ARG A 488 23.83 -3.81 7.69
CA ARG A 488 23.60 -5.22 7.34
C ARG A 488 22.51 -5.82 8.23
N GLU A 489 22.54 -5.53 9.52
CA GLU A 489 21.63 -6.04 10.55
C GLU A 489 20.21 -5.48 10.41
N ALA A 490 20.05 -4.35 9.72
CA ALA A 490 18.73 -3.78 9.42
C ALA A 490 18.01 -4.48 8.26
N ILE A 491 18.69 -5.39 7.55
CA ILE A 491 18.12 -6.16 6.44
C ILE A 491 17.58 -7.49 6.98
N PRO A 492 16.26 -7.74 6.95
CA PRO A 492 15.71 -8.97 7.47
C PRO A 492 16.18 -10.18 6.65
N TYR A 493 16.51 -11.26 7.34
CA TYR A 493 16.94 -12.54 6.77
C TYR A 493 18.26 -12.50 5.98
N VAL A 494 19.09 -11.46 6.13
CA VAL A 494 20.33 -11.30 5.37
C VAL A 494 21.25 -12.53 5.47
N GLU A 495 21.29 -13.19 6.63
CA GLU A 495 22.05 -14.43 6.84
C GLU A 495 21.58 -15.57 5.92
N GLU A 496 20.29 -15.71 5.64
CA GLU A 496 19.77 -16.76 4.75
C GLU A 496 20.26 -16.54 3.31
N PHE A 497 20.32 -15.28 2.86
CA PHE A 497 20.82 -14.92 1.53
C PHE A 497 22.34 -15.10 1.42
N GLU A 498 23.09 -14.75 2.46
CA GLU A 498 24.55 -14.98 2.51
C GLU A 498 24.90 -16.47 2.49
N GLN A 499 24.20 -17.28 3.28
CA GLN A 499 24.35 -18.74 3.26
C GLN A 499 24.02 -19.33 1.88
N ALA A 500 23.01 -18.78 1.19
CA ALA A 500 22.71 -19.19 -0.17
C ALA A 500 23.85 -18.83 -1.15
N GLN A 501 24.44 -17.64 -1.02
CA GLN A 501 25.61 -17.24 -1.81
C GLN A 501 26.80 -18.18 -1.58
N GLU A 502 27.13 -18.49 -0.32
CA GLU A 502 28.22 -19.40 0.03
C GLU A 502 27.99 -20.81 -0.54
N ARG A 503 26.75 -21.31 -0.43
CA ARG A 503 26.39 -22.65 -0.88
C ARG A 503 26.35 -22.80 -2.40
N LEU A 504 25.81 -21.80 -3.10
CA LEU A 504 25.52 -21.89 -4.54
C LEU A 504 26.66 -21.32 -5.41
N GLY A 505 27.46 -20.42 -4.84
CA GLY A 505 28.55 -19.74 -5.50
C GLY A 505 28.08 -18.64 -6.48
N PRO A 506 28.98 -17.72 -6.85
CA PRO A 506 28.65 -16.50 -7.59
C PRO A 506 28.17 -16.74 -9.03
N GLY A 507 28.36 -17.95 -9.58
CA GLY A 507 27.85 -18.32 -10.90
C GLY A 507 26.37 -18.71 -10.92
N ARG A 508 25.75 -18.91 -9.75
CA ARG A 508 24.32 -19.26 -9.61
C ARG A 508 23.55 -18.26 -8.77
N PHE A 509 24.17 -17.77 -7.71
CA PHE A 509 23.56 -16.82 -6.79
C PHE A 509 24.56 -15.76 -6.39
N ARG A 510 24.20 -14.49 -6.60
CA ARG A 510 25.01 -13.35 -6.19
C ARG A 510 24.17 -12.40 -5.34
N LEU A 511 24.70 -12.05 -4.18
CA LEU A 511 24.14 -11.07 -3.25
C LEU A 511 25.02 -9.81 -3.25
N GLU A 512 24.40 -8.65 -3.41
CA GLU A 512 25.00 -7.36 -3.15
C GLU A 512 24.20 -6.64 -2.07
N LEU A 513 24.88 -6.02 -1.10
CA LEU A 513 24.26 -5.22 -0.06
C LEU A 513 24.53 -3.73 -0.31
N ALA A 514 23.47 -2.93 -0.37
CA ALA A 514 23.55 -1.47 -0.42
C ALA A 514 23.33 -0.93 1.00
N LEU A 515 24.42 -0.63 1.71
CA LEU A 515 24.40 -0.24 3.11
C LEU A 515 24.52 1.28 3.27
N GLY A 516 23.69 1.87 4.14
CA GLY A 516 23.80 3.28 4.51
C GLY A 516 25.18 3.61 5.08
N GLY A 517 25.83 4.66 4.58
CA GLY A 517 27.15 5.10 5.04
C GLY A 517 28.36 4.26 4.59
N ALA A 518 28.17 3.16 3.85
CA ALA A 518 29.29 2.44 3.25
C ALA A 518 29.87 3.27 2.10
N ARG A 519 31.16 3.62 2.17
CA ARG A 519 31.79 4.52 1.19
C ARG A 519 32.54 3.76 0.10
N VAL A 520 32.44 4.22 -1.14
CA VAL A 520 33.41 3.89 -2.21
C VAL A 520 34.73 4.65 -2.00
N ASP A 521 35.79 4.25 -2.70
CA ASP A 521 37.15 4.81 -2.54
C ASP A 521 37.22 6.34 -2.74
N ASP A 522 36.23 6.93 -3.39
CA ASP A 522 36.09 8.38 -3.61
C ASP A 522 35.35 9.11 -2.48
N GLY A 523 34.84 8.39 -1.48
CA GLY A 523 34.13 8.94 -0.33
C GLY A 523 32.62 9.09 -0.47
N SER A 524 32.02 8.74 -1.62
CA SER A 524 30.55 8.71 -1.81
C SER A 524 29.91 7.47 -1.18
N GLU A 525 28.65 7.55 -0.75
CA GLU A 525 27.92 6.42 -0.16
C GLU A 525 27.46 5.43 -1.24
N THR A 526 27.55 4.12 -0.99
CA THR A 526 27.06 3.10 -1.92
C THR A 526 25.54 3.03 -1.86
N THR A 527 24.87 3.43 -2.94
CA THR A 527 23.41 3.40 -3.06
C THR A 527 22.92 2.15 -3.79
N LEU A 528 21.62 1.88 -3.74
CA LEU A 528 20.97 0.86 -4.58
C LEU A 528 21.27 1.07 -6.08
N PRO A 529 21.09 2.28 -6.64
CA PRO A 529 21.52 2.60 -8.00
C PRO A 529 22.97 2.19 -8.32
N ASP A 530 23.92 2.46 -7.42
CA ASP A 530 25.33 2.12 -7.67
C ASP A 530 25.56 0.61 -7.73
N LYS A 531 24.89 -0.14 -6.85
CA LYS A 531 24.94 -1.61 -6.88
C LYS A 531 24.31 -2.19 -8.12
N ILE A 532 23.19 -1.62 -8.58
CA ILE A 532 22.55 -2.00 -9.84
C ILE A 532 23.51 -1.79 -11.02
N LYS A 533 24.13 -0.60 -11.11
CA LYS A 533 25.09 -0.25 -12.17
C LYS A 533 26.33 -1.16 -12.14
N GLY A 534 26.85 -1.48 -10.96
CA GLY A 534 27.96 -2.40 -10.78
C GLY A 534 27.68 -3.83 -11.27
N LEU A 535 26.39 -4.20 -11.38
CA LEU A 535 25.92 -5.49 -11.88
C LEU A 535 25.41 -5.44 -13.32
N SER A 536 25.53 -4.30 -14.01
CA SER A 536 24.95 -4.03 -15.33
C SER A 536 25.18 -5.15 -16.35
N LEU A 537 26.41 -5.65 -16.50
CA LEU A 537 26.72 -6.74 -17.43
C LEU A 537 25.97 -8.04 -17.10
N ILE A 538 25.89 -8.39 -15.81
CA ILE A 538 25.22 -9.61 -15.36
C ILE A 538 23.72 -9.47 -15.50
N ALA A 539 23.16 -8.35 -15.02
CA ALA A 539 21.73 -8.07 -15.12
C ALA A 539 21.28 -8.02 -16.58
N LYS A 540 22.06 -7.38 -17.46
CA LYS A 540 21.79 -7.35 -18.90
C LYS A 540 21.80 -8.76 -19.52
N GLU A 541 22.80 -9.58 -19.23
CA GLU A 541 22.87 -10.97 -19.74
C GLU A 541 21.67 -11.80 -19.26
N ILE A 542 21.21 -11.59 -18.02
CA ILE A 542 20.01 -12.25 -17.50
C ILE A 542 18.77 -11.81 -18.29
N MET A 543 18.60 -10.51 -18.52
CA MET A 543 17.45 -9.99 -19.28
C MET A 543 17.47 -10.41 -20.76
N ASP A 544 18.63 -10.41 -21.41
CA ASP A 544 18.81 -10.83 -22.81
C ASP A 544 18.46 -12.32 -23.02
N ARG A 545 18.53 -13.13 -21.95
CA ARG A 545 18.15 -14.55 -21.93
C ARG A 545 16.69 -14.80 -21.51
N GLY A 546 15.86 -13.77 -21.44
CA GLY A 546 14.45 -13.91 -21.05
C GLY A 546 14.24 -13.94 -19.53
N GLY A 547 15.19 -13.43 -18.75
CA GLY A 547 15.03 -13.30 -17.29
C GLY A 547 14.03 -12.23 -16.88
N HIS A 548 13.79 -12.15 -15.56
CA HIS A 548 12.82 -11.25 -14.94
C HIS A 548 13.44 -10.40 -13.83
N THR A 549 12.95 -9.18 -13.67
CA THR A 549 13.32 -8.24 -12.61
C THR A 549 12.16 -8.07 -11.63
N TYR A 550 12.45 -8.09 -10.32
CA TYR A 550 11.50 -7.87 -9.25
C TYR A 550 12.02 -6.79 -8.30
N VAL A 551 11.18 -5.80 -7.99
CA VAL A 551 11.49 -4.69 -7.09
C VAL A 551 10.49 -4.70 -5.93
N SER A 552 10.98 -4.71 -4.69
CA SER A 552 10.11 -4.76 -3.50
C SER A 552 10.66 -3.93 -2.35
N GLY A 553 9.81 -3.24 -1.60
CA GLY A 553 10.22 -2.45 -0.43
C GLY A 553 9.68 -1.03 -0.45
N LEU A 554 10.49 -0.08 0.02
CA LEU A 554 10.08 1.33 0.15
C LEU A 554 9.70 1.95 -1.19
N ARG A 555 8.62 2.72 -1.24
CA ARG A 555 8.23 3.49 -2.44
C ARG A 555 9.36 4.31 -3.05
N GLY A 556 10.06 5.08 -2.22
CA GLY A 556 11.14 5.99 -2.67
C GLY A 556 12.32 5.33 -3.38
N MET A 557 12.50 4.00 -3.31
CA MET A 557 13.57 3.32 -4.07
C MET A 557 13.19 2.99 -5.53
N LEU A 558 11.89 3.03 -5.89
CA LEU A 558 11.45 2.53 -7.19
C LEU A 558 12.06 3.31 -8.37
N LYS A 559 11.87 4.63 -8.42
CA LYS A 559 12.38 5.47 -9.52
C LYS A 559 13.90 5.45 -9.63
N PRO A 560 14.68 5.64 -8.53
CA PRO A 560 16.14 5.57 -8.64
C PRO A 560 16.64 4.20 -9.14
N CYS A 561 15.98 3.10 -8.74
CA CYS A 561 16.35 1.77 -9.22
C CYS A 561 15.97 1.56 -10.69
N ALA A 562 14.80 2.03 -11.11
CA ALA A 562 14.36 1.98 -12.51
C ALA A 562 15.32 2.78 -13.41
N ALA A 563 15.64 4.02 -13.03
CA ALA A 563 16.60 4.87 -13.76
C ALA A 563 17.99 4.21 -13.87
N ALA A 564 18.47 3.56 -12.82
CA ALA A 564 19.74 2.84 -12.86
C ALA A 564 19.70 1.62 -13.80
N LEU A 565 18.58 0.90 -13.88
CA LEU A 565 18.39 -0.21 -14.83
C LEU A 565 18.28 0.29 -16.28
N ASP A 566 17.57 1.40 -16.50
CA ASP A 566 17.33 2.01 -17.82
C ASP A 566 18.62 2.43 -18.55
N GLU A 567 19.74 2.55 -17.84
CA GLU A 567 21.05 2.76 -18.45
C GLU A 567 21.53 1.58 -19.31
N PHE A 568 21.01 0.36 -19.10
CA PHE A 568 21.45 -0.84 -19.83
C PHE A 568 20.34 -1.84 -20.21
N ILE A 569 19.11 -1.65 -19.73
CA ILE A 569 17.92 -2.46 -20.03
C ILE A 569 16.70 -1.54 -20.14
N ASP A 570 15.82 -1.71 -21.12
CA ASP A 570 14.57 -0.94 -21.21
C ASP A 570 13.49 -1.49 -20.25
N THR A 571 13.34 -0.87 -19.07
CA THR A 571 12.38 -1.33 -18.04
C THR A 571 10.93 -1.19 -18.50
N LYS A 572 10.60 -0.18 -19.32
CA LYS A 572 9.25 0.04 -19.87
C LYS A 572 8.87 -1.08 -20.84
N ALA A 573 9.79 -1.51 -21.70
CA ALA A 573 9.61 -2.68 -22.55
C ALA A 573 9.46 -3.96 -21.73
N LEU A 574 10.30 -4.18 -20.72
CA LEU A 574 10.18 -5.34 -19.84
C LEU A 574 8.85 -5.39 -19.08
N LYS A 575 8.33 -4.26 -18.60
CA LYS A 575 7.03 -4.17 -17.93
C LYS A 575 5.92 -4.62 -18.89
N LYS A 576 5.94 -4.14 -20.14
CA LYS A 576 4.99 -4.55 -21.19
C LYS A 576 5.05 -6.04 -21.52
N GLU A 577 6.23 -6.65 -21.39
CA GLU A 577 6.45 -8.08 -21.62
C GLU A 577 6.14 -8.95 -20.38
N GLY A 578 5.76 -8.37 -19.25
CA GLY A 578 5.55 -9.12 -17.99
C GLY A 578 6.85 -9.64 -17.37
N ARG A 579 7.97 -8.96 -17.63
CA ARG A 579 9.32 -9.32 -17.15
C ARG A 579 9.91 -8.34 -16.15
N TYR A 580 9.24 -7.22 -15.90
CA TYR A 580 9.57 -6.28 -14.83
C TYR A 580 8.38 -6.18 -13.88
N HIS A 581 8.61 -6.47 -12.60
CA HIS A 581 7.60 -6.53 -11.57
C HIS A 581 8.01 -5.64 -10.40
N ALA A 582 7.08 -4.85 -9.88
CA ALA A 582 7.32 -4.00 -8.73
C ALA A 582 6.12 -4.03 -7.80
N GLU A 583 6.39 -4.12 -6.50
CA GLU A 583 5.41 -3.97 -5.43
C GLU A 583 6.10 -3.20 -4.29
N VAL A 584 5.77 -1.92 -4.16
CA VAL A 584 6.38 -1.02 -3.18
C VAL A 584 5.30 -0.42 -2.29
N TYR A 585 5.69 -0.04 -1.07
CA TYR A 585 4.78 0.40 -0.02
C TYR A 585 5.40 1.45 0.90
#